data_AF-A0A913YFL5-F1
#
_entry.id   AF-A0A913YFL5-F1
#
_cell.length_a   1.000
_cell.length_b   1.000
_cell.length_c   1.000
_cell.angle_alpha   90.00
_cell.angle_beta   90.00
_cell.angle_gamma   90.00
#
_symmetry.space_group_name_H-M   'P 1'
#
loop_
_entity.id
_entity.type
_entity.pdbx_description
1 polymer ?
#
loop_
_entity_poly.entity_id
_entity_poly.type
_entity_poly.pdbx_seq_one_letter_code
_entity_poly.pdbx_strand_id
1 'polypeptide(L)'
;MAGQDNLEVQQLNWYHGDITRHHAEALLMSNGVDGSYLLRDSASCKGEYSLSCRCADSVKHFQIGRDQNQQYTFGMGKFTSLNEFIQHFENKPLIGGDSGVLTLLKYPYPRNVDEPACYEKVRVHAEWGKNRATTENTSEGHIQSNWKTRWFVLFRHELKYYKSKGDKEPIRVLDLENCHEVAKEDSVGKANCFRIVMPSRTFYCFANSSQEAEEWITMLKWKLVSVLRS
;
A
#
# COMPACT_ATOMS: atom_id res chain seq x y z
N MET A 1 11.43 8.45 -29.80
CA MET A 1 10.28 7.54 -30.00
C MET A 1 10.25 6.57 -28.82
N ALA A 2 9.60 6.97 -27.73
CA ALA A 2 9.50 6.20 -26.49
C ALA A 2 8.00 5.91 -26.30
N GLY A 3 7.56 4.67 -26.50
CA GLY A 3 6.12 4.38 -26.46
C GLY A 3 5.67 3.08 -27.13
N GLN A 4 6.57 2.14 -27.41
CA GLN A 4 6.15 0.73 -27.47
C GLN A 4 6.28 0.19 -26.06
N ASP A 5 5.28 0.51 -25.22
CA ASP A 5 5.01 -0.27 -24.03
C ASP A 5 4.92 -1.73 -24.47
N ASN A 6 5.76 -2.57 -23.86
CA ASN A 6 5.88 -3.95 -24.26
C ASN A 6 4.55 -4.67 -23.95
N LEU A 7 3.72 -4.87 -24.98
CA LEU A 7 2.41 -5.55 -24.90
C LEU A 7 2.50 -6.89 -24.17
N GLU A 8 3.63 -7.58 -24.27
CA GLU A 8 3.92 -8.82 -23.54
C GLU A 8 3.76 -8.61 -22.03
N VAL A 9 4.37 -7.56 -21.47
CA VAL A 9 4.41 -7.29 -20.03
C VAL A 9 3.02 -6.91 -19.52
N GLN A 10 2.28 -6.11 -20.30
CA GLN A 10 0.93 -5.68 -19.93
C GLN A 10 -0.08 -6.85 -19.89
N GLN A 11 0.19 -7.94 -20.62
CA GLN A 11 -0.63 -9.15 -20.60
C GLN A 11 -0.31 -10.10 -19.44
N LEU A 12 0.80 -9.87 -18.71
CA LEU A 12 1.16 -10.69 -17.57
C LEU A 12 0.19 -10.41 -16.42
N ASN A 13 -0.54 -11.45 -16.00
CA ASN A 13 -1.46 -11.36 -14.88
C ASN A 13 -0.74 -11.17 -13.53
N TRP A 14 0.58 -11.14 -13.45
CA TRP A 14 1.40 -10.87 -12.26
C TRP A 14 2.28 -9.61 -12.40
N TYR A 15 2.00 -8.78 -13.41
CA TYR A 15 2.58 -7.44 -13.55
C TYR A 15 1.67 -6.38 -12.92
N HIS A 16 2.22 -5.60 -11.99
CA HIS A 16 1.48 -4.66 -11.15
C HIS A 16 1.71 -3.19 -11.54
N GLY A 17 2.44 -2.91 -12.62
CA GLY A 17 2.71 -1.53 -13.03
C GLY A 17 3.62 -0.79 -12.04
N ASP A 18 3.29 0.46 -11.76
CA ASP A 18 4.09 1.42 -10.99
C ASP A 18 3.97 1.30 -9.46
N ILE A 19 3.51 0.15 -8.95
CA ILE A 19 3.46 -0.07 -7.50
C ILE A 19 4.84 0.08 -6.88
N THR A 20 4.87 0.70 -5.70
CA THR A 20 6.12 0.96 -5.00
C THR A 20 6.76 -0.33 -4.47
N ARG A 21 8.06 -0.27 -4.18
CA ARG A 21 8.77 -1.34 -3.47
C ARG A 21 8.02 -1.77 -2.20
N HIS A 22 7.63 -0.80 -1.37
CA HIS A 22 6.91 -1.06 -0.12
C HIS A 22 5.52 -1.66 -0.35
N HIS A 23 4.78 -1.20 -1.38
CA HIS A 23 3.50 -1.81 -1.75
C HIS A 23 3.66 -3.29 -2.13
N ALA A 24 4.68 -3.62 -2.92
CA ALA A 24 4.97 -4.99 -3.29
C ALA A 24 5.33 -5.86 -2.08
N GLU A 25 6.14 -5.33 -1.14
CA GLU A 25 6.49 -6.02 0.11
C GLU A 25 5.22 -6.32 0.92
N ALA A 26 4.35 -5.33 1.11
CA ALA A 26 3.12 -5.50 1.86
C ALA A 26 2.17 -6.54 1.24
N LEU A 27 1.99 -6.52 -0.09
CA LEU A 27 1.14 -7.47 -0.81
C LEU A 27 1.63 -8.91 -0.60
N LEU A 28 2.92 -9.13 -0.86
CA LEU A 28 3.52 -10.46 -0.79
C LEU A 28 3.58 -10.97 0.66
N MET A 29 3.89 -10.12 1.63
CA MET A 29 3.92 -10.49 3.05
C MET A 29 2.54 -10.76 3.63
N SER A 30 1.51 -10.05 3.20
CA SER A 30 0.15 -10.19 3.73
C SER A 30 -0.59 -11.37 3.11
N ASN A 31 -0.47 -11.54 1.79
CA ASN A 31 -1.34 -12.42 1.01
C ASN A 31 -0.57 -13.50 0.24
N GLY A 32 0.73 -13.32 0.02
CA GLY A 32 1.57 -14.32 -0.63
C GLY A 32 1.96 -15.46 0.31
N VAL A 33 2.60 -16.47 -0.25
CA VAL A 33 3.31 -17.54 0.47
C VAL A 33 4.79 -17.52 0.08
N ASP A 34 5.61 -18.36 0.71
CA ASP A 34 7.00 -18.50 0.29
C ASP A 34 7.09 -18.88 -1.21
N GLY A 35 7.92 -18.17 -1.96
CA GLY A 35 8.01 -18.29 -3.42
C GLY A 35 6.93 -17.54 -4.21
N SER A 36 6.06 -16.76 -3.55
CA SER A 36 5.19 -15.81 -4.26
C SER A 36 5.98 -14.65 -4.86
N TYR A 37 5.63 -14.23 -6.07
CA TYR A 37 6.36 -13.17 -6.76
C TYR A 37 5.44 -12.29 -7.61
N LEU A 38 5.85 -11.03 -7.82
CA LEU A 38 5.22 -10.10 -8.75
C LEU A 38 6.25 -9.27 -9.49
N LEU A 39 5.84 -8.72 -10.63
CA LEU A 39 6.64 -7.76 -11.40
C LEU A 39 6.07 -6.36 -11.22
N ARG A 40 6.96 -5.38 -11.09
CA ARG A 40 6.62 -3.96 -11.05
C ARG A 40 7.64 -3.16 -11.84
N ASP A 41 7.30 -1.91 -12.12
CA ASP A 41 8.23 -0.98 -12.73
C ASP A 41 9.41 -0.70 -11.80
N SER A 42 10.59 -0.52 -12.40
CA SER A 42 11.77 -0.11 -11.67
C SER A 42 11.67 1.37 -11.29
N ALA A 43 11.73 1.65 -9.98
CA ALA A 43 11.71 3.01 -9.46
C ALA A 43 12.99 3.80 -9.81
N SER A 44 14.11 3.10 -10.05
CA SER A 44 15.42 3.69 -10.32
C SER A 44 15.70 3.89 -11.81
N CYS A 45 15.15 3.06 -12.69
CA CYS A 45 15.48 3.06 -14.11
C CYS A 45 14.23 2.93 -14.98
N LYS A 46 13.89 3.98 -15.73
CA LYS A 46 12.75 3.96 -16.67
C LYS A 46 12.96 2.92 -17.77
N GLY A 47 11.96 2.07 -18.00
CA GLY A 47 12.01 0.99 -18.99
C GLY A 47 12.60 -0.32 -18.48
N GLU A 48 13.01 -0.36 -17.21
CA GLU A 48 13.41 -1.58 -16.51
C GLU A 48 12.35 -2.03 -15.51
N TYR A 49 12.49 -3.26 -15.03
CA TYR A 49 11.55 -3.85 -14.10
C TYR A 49 12.23 -4.28 -12.80
N SER A 50 11.42 -4.46 -11.78
CA SER A 50 11.82 -5.09 -10.52
C SER A 50 10.90 -6.26 -10.23
N LEU A 51 11.49 -7.45 -10.07
CA LEU A 51 10.79 -8.63 -9.58
C LEU A 51 10.85 -8.65 -8.06
N SER A 52 9.70 -8.61 -7.42
CA SER A 52 9.57 -8.72 -5.97
C SER A 52 9.17 -10.16 -5.63
N CYS A 53 9.90 -10.83 -4.75
CA CYS A 53 9.65 -12.23 -4.39
C CYS A 53 9.66 -12.40 -2.86
N ARG A 54 8.68 -13.12 -2.32
CA ARG A 54 8.63 -13.50 -0.91
C ARG A 54 9.54 -14.69 -0.66
N CYS A 55 10.49 -14.48 0.26
CA CYS A 55 11.42 -15.47 0.77
C CYS A 55 11.23 -15.58 2.28
N ALA A 56 10.52 -16.62 2.70
CA ALA A 56 10.13 -16.89 4.09
C ALA A 56 9.41 -15.69 4.76
N ASP A 57 10.15 -14.95 5.57
CA ASP A 57 9.71 -13.81 6.39
C ASP A 57 10.13 -12.45 5.82
N SER A 58 10.73 -12.43 4.62
CA SER A 58 11.15 -11.21 3.96
C SER A 58 10.77 -11.19 2.48
N VAL A 59 10.80 -10.01 1.86
CA VAL A 59 10.63 -9.84 0.41
C VAL A 59 11.93 -9.33 -0.19
N LYS A 60 12.37 -9.96 -1.28
CA LYS A 60 13.56 -9.61 -2.03
C LYS A 60 13.17 -8.98 -3.36
N HIS A 61 13.97 -7.99 -3.76
CA HIS A 61 13.75 -7.22 -4.98
C HIS A 61 14.92 -7.42 -5.92
N PHE A 62 14.62 -7.89 -7.12
CA PHE A 62 15.57 -8.27 -8.14
C PHE A 62 15.38 -7.34 -9.34
N GLN A 63 16.44 -6.61 -9.69
CA GLN A 63 16.39 -5.71 -10.84
C GLN A 63 16.50 -6.52 -12.13
N ILE A 64 15.57 -6.30 -13.05
CA ILE A 64 15.55 -6.89 -14.38
C ILE A 64 15.82 -5.75 -15.36
N GLY A 65 17.03 -5.75 -15.90
CA GLY A 65 17.47 -4.77 -16.88
C GLY A 65 17.02 -5.13 -18.30
N ARG A 66 17.36 -4.25 -19.24
CA ARG A 66 17.31 -4.54 -20.68
C ARG A 66 18.64 -4.24 -21.34
N ASP A 67 19.07 -5.11 -22.24
CA ASP A 67 20.24 -4.85 -23.07
C ASP A 67 19.91 -4.09 -24.36
N GLN A 68 20.93 -3.79 -25.16
CA GLN A 68 20.80 -3.07 -26.44
C GLN A 68 19.92 -3.82 -27.46
N ASN A 69 19.77 -5.14 -27.31
CA ASN A 69 18.95 -5.99 -28.17
C ASN A 69 17.53 -6.17 -27.60
N GLN A 70 17.13 -5.37 -26.60
CA GLN A 70 15.85 -5.47 -25.89
C GLN A 70 15.62 -6.81 -25.17
N GLN A 71 16.69 -7.57 -24.90
CA GLN A 71 16.59 -8.79 -24.09
C GLN A 71 16.57 -8.45 -22.60
N TYR A 72 15.79 -9.21 -21.82
CA TYR A 72 15.76 -9.09 -20.38
C TYR A 72 17.07 -9.61 -19.78
N THR A 73 17.67 -8.85 -18.88
CA THR A 73 18.93 -9.22 -18.24
C THR A 73 18.78 -9.36 -16.74
N PHE A 74 19.42 -10.40 -16.19
CA PHE A 74 19.49 -10.63 -14.76
C PHE A 74 20.82 -11.30 -14.40
N GLY A 75 21.69 -10.57 -13.69
CA GLY A 75 23.06 -11.01 -13.44
C GLY A 75 23.81 -11.26 -14.77
N MET A 76 24.28 -12.49 -14.97
CA MET A 76 24.91 -12.93 -16.23
C MET A 76 23.93 -13.56 -17.23
N GLY A 77 22.65 -13.75 -16.84
CA GLY A 77 21.62 -14.34 -17.68
C GLY A 77 20.99 -13.32 -18.63
N LYS A 78 20.64 -13.80 -19.83
CA LYS A 78 19.90 -13.05 -20.85
C LYS A 78 18.70 -13.87 -21.31
N PHE A 79 17.57 -13.21 -21.47
CA PHE A 79 16.29 -13.86 -21.78
C PHE A 79 15.55 -13.05 -22.84
N THR A 80 14.94 -13.74 -23.79
CA THR A 80 14.18 -13.13 -24.88
C THR A 80 12.77 -12.73 -24.45
N SER A 81 12.24 -13.37 -23.41
CA SER A 81 10.92 -13.10 -22.83
C SER A 81 10.95 -13.20 -21.31
N LEU A 82 9.98 -12.58 -20.64
CA LEU A 82 9.83 -12.76 -19.18
C LEU A 82 9.38 -14.17 -18.83
N ASN A 83 8.65 -14.84 -19.73
CA ASN A 83 8.25 -16.22 -19.53
C ASN A 83 9.47 -17.16 -19.50
N GLU A 84 10.43 -16.97 -20.41
CA GLU A 84 11.72 -17.70 -20.40
C GLU A 84 12.51 -17.42 -19.12
N PHE A 85 12.55 -16.16 -18.68
CA PHE A 85 13.16 -15.77 -17.40
C PHE A 85 12.53 -16.55 -16.24
N ILE A 86 11.19 -16.58 -16.11
CA ILE A 86 10.52 -17.31 -15.02
C ILE A 86 10.79 -18.82 -15.09
N GLN A 87 10.67 -19.42 -16.28
CA GLN A 87 10.96 -20.86 -16.48
C GLN A 87 12.38 -21.23 -16.05
N HIS A 88 13.35 -20.34 -16.27
CA HIS A 88 14.72 -20.55 -15.81
C HIS A 88 14.83 -20.64 -14.28
N PHE A 89 14.06 -19.83 -13.55
CA PHE A 89 14.09 -19.73 -12.09
C PHE A 89 13.06 -20.62 -11.37
N GLU A 90 12.15 -21.26 -12.11
CA GLU A 90 11.21 -22.24 -11.55
C GLU A 90 11.92 -23.46 -10.95
N ASN A 91 13.07 -23.84 -11.53
CA ASN A 91 13.89 -24.97 -11.09
C ASN A 91 15.28 -24.56 -10.57
N LYS A 92 15.56 -23.26 -10.52
CA LYS A 92 16.84 -22.73 -10.03
C LYS A 92 16.59 -21.70 -8.94
N PRO A 93 16.98 -21.97 -7.69
CA PRO A 93 16.66 -21.07 -6.60
C PRO A 93 17.41 -19.74 -6.71
N LEU A 94 16.70 -18.68 -6.34
CA LEU A 94 17.29 -17.38 -6.06
C LEU A 94 17.87 -17.36 -4.65
N ILE A 95 19.00 -16.68 -4.46
CA ILE A 95 19.60 -16.51 -3.15
C ILE A 95 18.77 -15.49 -2.35
N GLY A 96 18.10 -15.96 -1.32
CA GLY A 96 17.35 -15.15 -0.37
C GLY A 96 18.27 -14.57 0.70
N GLY A 97 18.76 -13.34 0.47
CA GLY A 97 19.35 -12.44 1.48
C GLY A 97 20.39 -13.03 2.44
N ASP A 98 20.59 -12.32 3.56
CA ASP A 98 21.67 -12.50 4.53
C ASP A 98 21.64 -13.87 5.25
N SER A 99 20.51 -14.57 5.22
CA SER A 99 20.35 -15.93 5.74
C SER A 99 20.78 -17.02 4.75
N GLY A 100 20.98 -16.67 3.47
CA GLY A 100 21.36 -17.61 2.41
C GLY A 100 20.25 -18.59 2.03
N VAL A 101 19.00 -18.36 2.46
CA VAL A 101 17.88 -19.26 2.19
C VAL A 101 17.55 -19.22 0.71
N LEU A 102 17.55 -20.38 0.07
CA LEU A 102 17.24 -20.53 -1.34
C LEU A 102 15.72 -20.55 -1.56
N THR A 103 15.19 -19.63 -2.35
CA THR A 103 13.75 -19.55 -2.69
C THR A 103 13.55 -19.70 -4.19
N LEU A 104 12.55 -20.49 -4.57
CA LEU A 104 12.14 -20.67 -5.96
C LEU A 104 10.97 -19.74 -6.30
N LEU A 105 10.93 -19.26 -7.55
CA LEU A 105 9.74 -18.58 -8.06
C LEU A 105 8.66 -19.63 -8.35
N LYS A 106 7.63 -19.70 -7.50
CA LYS A 106 6.59 -20.74 -7.60
C LYS A 106 5.20 -20.18 -7.87
N TYR A 107 4.85 -19.05 -7.27
CA TYR A 107 3.47 -18.59 -7.27
C TYR A 107 3.38 -17.16 -7.83
N PRO A 108 3.01 -16.97 -9.11
CA PRO A 108 2.76 -15.63 -9.65
C PRO A 108 1.62 -14.98 -8.87
N TYR A 109 1.91 -13.83 -8.27
CA TYR A 109 0.96 -13.11 -7.46
C TYR A 109 0.08 -12.23 -8.36
N PRO A 110 -1.24 -12.52 -8.45
CA PRO A 110 -2.10 -11.92 -9.46
C PRO A 110 -2.20 -10.40 -9.30
N ARG A 111 -2.30 -9.69 -10.44
CA ARG A 111 -2.52 -8.25 -10.55
C ARG A 111 -3.91 -7.89 -10.08
N ASN A 112 -4.89 -8.66 -10.56
CA ASN A 112 -6.25 -8.62 -10.11
C ASN A 112 -6.37 -9.52 -8.88
N VAL A 113 -5.80 -9.07 -7.77
CA VAL A 113 -6.15 -9.61 -6.46
C VAL A 113 -7.56 -9.13 -6.19
N ASP A 114 -8.49 -10.03 -5.89
CA ASP A 114 -9.77 -9.66 -5.27
C ASP A 114 -9.44 -9.00 -3.92
N GLU A 115 -9.34 -7.68 -4.01
CA GLU A 115 -8.86 -6.72 -3.03
C GLU A 115 -7.45 -6.92 -2.47
N PRO A 116 -6.64 -5.85 -2.46
CA PRO A 116 -5.59 -5.70 -1.49
C PRO A 116 -6.21 -5.72 -0.09
N ALA A 117 -6.21 -6.88 0.54
CA ALA A 117 -6.21 -7.01 1.99
C ALA A 117 -4.86 -6.53 2.52
N CYS A 118 -4.55 -5.24 2.40
CA CYS A 118 -3.40 -4.59 3.01
C CYS A 118 -3.74 -3.10 3.05
N TYR A 119 -3.54 -2.37 4.15
CA TYR A 119 -2.23 -2.17 4.76
C TYR A 119 -2.27 -2.20 6.29
N GLU A 120 -1.11 -2.54 6.85
CA GLU A 120 -0.79 -2.55 8.26
C GLU A 120 -1.45 -1.42 9.07
N LYS A 121 -2.13 -1.77 10.15
CA LYS A 121 -1.57 -1.57 11.49
C LYS A 121 -0.82 -0.22 11.70
N VAL A 122 -1.55 0.91 11.67
CA VAL A 122 -1.02 2.25 11.99
C VAL A 122 -1.50 2.75 13.34
N ARG A 123 -0.60 3.32 14.16
CA ARG A 123 -1.01 4.10 15.34
C ARG A 123 -1.40 5.52 14.90
N VAL A 124 -2.69 5.79 14.68
CA VAL A 124 -3.22 7.15 14.45
C VAL A 124 -3.98 7.62 15.68
N HIS A 125 -3.84 8.90 16.02
CA HIS A 125 -4.42 9.46 17.24
C HIS A 125 -5.75 10.19 16.99
N ALA A 126 -6.78 9.69 17.68
CA ALA A 126 -7.98 10.33 18.25
C ALA A 126 -9.24 10.56 17.42
N GLU A 127 -10.31 10.66 18.20
CA GLU A 127 -11.71 10.85 17.84
C GLU A 127 -12.11 12.28 18.23
N TRP A 128 -12.66 13.07 17.30
CA TRP A 128 -13.42 14.29 17.57
C TRP A 128 -14.79 14.16 16.90
N GLY A 129 -15.85 14.63 17.55
CA GLY A 129 -17.17 14.74 16.95
C GLY A 129 -17.86 15.95 17.51
N LYS A 130 -18.14 16.95 16.67
CA LYS A 130 -19.14 17.97 17.04
C LYS A 130 -20.50 17.28 17.00
N ASN A 131 -21.10 17.05 18.16
CA ASN A 131 -22.56 16.86 18.18
C ASN A 131 -23.17 18.18 17.71
N ARG A 132 -23.99 18.11 16.68
CA ARG A 132 -24.77 19.24 16.18
C ARG A 132 -25.88 19.56 17.19
N ALA A 133 -25.55 20.36 18.20
CA ALA A 133 -26.40 21.29 18.95
C ALA A 133 -25.81 21.53 20.35
N THR A 134 -25.28 22.73 20.57
CA THR A 134 -25.50 23.57 21.77
C THR A 134 -24.78 24.88 21.52
N THR A 135 -25.58 25.94 21.40
CA THR A 135 -25.20 27.34 21.62
C THR A 135 -24.38 27.47 22.89
N GLU A 136 -23.23 28.16 22.84
CA GLU A 136 -22.94 29.33 23.69
C GLU A 136 -21.47 29.75 23.58
N ASN A 137 -21.30 31.06 23.65
CA ASN A 137 -20.06 31.80 23.56
C ASN A 137 -19.10 31.43 24.69
N THR A 138 -17.82 31.25 24.40
CA THR A 138 -16.76 31.62 25.34
C THR A 138 -15.48 31.97 24.59
N SER A 139 -15.01 33.15 24.95
CA SER A 139 -13.80 33.86 24.56
C SER A 139 -12.56 32.96 24.56
N GLU A 140 -11.76 33.07 23.50
CA GLU A 140 -10.36 32.61 23.41
C GLU A 140 -10.10 31.27 24.11
N GLY A 141 -10.83 30.24 23.65
CA GLY A 141 -10.74 28.90 24.19
C GLY A 141 -9.35 28.31 23.96
N HIS A 142 -8.51 28.32 24.99
CA HIS A 142 -7.37 27.43 25.09
C HIS A 142 -7.92 25.99 25.04
N ILE A 143 -7.88 25.39 23.84
CA ILE A 143 -8.56 24.12 23.53
C ILE A 143 -7.86 22.98 24.28
N GLN A 144 -8.44 22.54 25.39
CA GLN A 144 -7.98 21.33 26.07
C GLN A 144 -8.41 20.10 25.24
N SER A 145 -7.51 19.61 24.39
CA SER A 145 -7.78 18.50 23.47
C SER A 145 -7.43 17.14 24.10
N ASN A 146 -8.30 16.15 23.92
CA ASN A 146 -8.16 14.80 24.50
C ASN A 146 -7.77 13.77 23.43
N TRP A 147 -6.64 14.02 22.74
CA TRP A 147 -6.15 13.16 21.67
C TRP A 147 -5.75 11.77 22.20
N LYS A 148 -6.24 10.69 21.59
CA LYS A 148 -5.94 9.31 22.00
C LYS A 148 -5.34 8.49 20.87
N THR A 149 -4.20 7.85 21.06
CA THR A 149 -3.67 6.87 20.10
C THR A 149 -4.67 5.75 19.85
N ARG A 150 -4.83 5.39 18.59
CA ARG A 150 -5.65 4.29 18.11
C ARG A 150 -4.89 3.53 17.07
N TRP A 151 -5.29 2.29 16.90
CA TRP A 151 -4.69 1.42 15.94
C TRP A 151 -5.60 1.28 14.74
N PHE A 152 -5.25 1.84 13.60
CA PHE A 152 -6.07 1.82 12.39
C PHE A 152 -5.65 0.67 11.47
N VAL A 153 -6.66 0.07 10.87
CA VAL A 153 -6.54 -0.99 9.87
C VAL A 153 -7.51 -0.64 8.75
N LEU A 154 -6.96 -0.43 7.56
CA LEU A 154 -7.75 -0.23 6.35
C LEU A 154 -7.87 -1.57 5.63
N PHE A 155 -9.10 -2.04 5.43
CA PHE A 155 -9.40 -3.30 4.75
C PHE A 155 -10.61 -3.08 3.86
N ARG A 156 -10.52 -3.36 2.55
CA ARG A 156 -11.61 -3.09 1.59
C ARG A 156 -12.02 -1.62 1.56
N HIS A 157 -13.30 -1.32 1.79
CA HIS A 157 -13.85 0.00 2.09
C HIS A 157 -14.05 0.21 3.60
N GLU A 158 -13.53 -0.65 4.46
CA GLU A 158 -13.65 -0.50 5.91
C GLU A 158 -12.37 0.09 6.52
N LEU A 159 -12.47 1.28 7.11
CA LEU A 159 -11.45 1.81 8.00
C LEU A 159 -11.81 1.48 9.45
N LYS A 160 -11.13 0.49 10.01
CA LYS A 160 -11.31 0.02 11.39
C LYS A 160 -10.30 0.70 12.30
N TYR A 161 -10.70 0.99 13.53
CA TYR A 161 -9.72 1.39 14.55
C TYR A 161 -9.95 0.74 15.90
N TYR A 162 -8.85 0.41 16.59
CA TYR A 162 -8.80 -0.33 17.85
C TYR A 162 -8.14 0.52 18.94
N LYS A 163 -8.27 0.11 20.20
CA LYS A 163 -7.59 0.79 21.32
C LYS A 163 -6.09 0.60 21.20
N SER A 164 -5.63 -0.59 20.85
CA SER A 164 -4.22 -0.96 20.78
C SER A 164 -3.95 -2.06 19.74
N LYS A 165 -2.67 -2.22 19.39
CA LYS A 165 -2.21 -3.27 18.47
C LYS A 165 -2.50 -4.64 19.09
N GLY A 166 -3.26 -5.47 18.37
CA GLY A 166 -3.54 -6.85 18.79
C GLY A 166 -4.90 -7.07 19.44
N ASP A 167 -5.66 -5.99 19.69
CA ASP A 167 -7.06 -6.11 20.08
C ASP A 167 -7.86 -6.87 19.02
N LYS A 168 -8.78 -7.74 19.46
CA LYS A 168 -9.63 -8.54 18.56
C LYS A 168 -10.77 -7.73 17.97
N GLU A 169 -11.35 -6.85 18.78
CA GLU A 169 -12.55 -6.08 18.43
C GLU A 169 -12.23 -4.60 18.16
N PRO A 170 -12.67 -4.03 17.03
CA PRO A 170 -12.50 -2.62 16.75
C PRO A 170 -13.39 -1.79 17.67
N ILE A 171 -12.91 -0.60 18.04
CA ILE A 171 -13.76 0.41 18.67
C ILE A 171 -14.82 0.88 17.68
N ARG A 172 -14.46 0.99 16.41
CA ARG A 172 -15.38 1.36 15.34
C ARG A 172 -14.89 0.87 14.00
N VAL A 173 -15.86 0.62 13.12
CA VAL A 173 -15.68 0.38 11.70
C VAL A 173 -16.30 1.56 10.96
N LEU A 174 -15.54 2.20 10.07
CA LEU A 174 -16.01 3.25 9.18
C LEU A 174 -16.14 2.67 7.78
N ASP A 175 -17.34 2.70 7.24
CA ASP A 175 -17.59 2.31 5.85
C ASP A 175 -17.31 3.51 4.93
N LEU A 176 -16.18 3.44 4.23
CA LEU A 176 -15.65 4.46 3.34
C LEU A 176 -16.45 4.61 2.05
N GLU A 177 -17.36 3.70 1.71
CA GLU A 177 -18.31 3.91 0.60
C GLU A 177 -19.21 5.12 0.88
N ASN A 178 -19.46 5.37 2.17
CA ASN A 178 -20.22 6.51 2.65
C ASN A 178 -19.35 7.74 2.97
N CYS A 179 -18.03 7.67 2.75
CA CYS A 179 -17.15 8.81 3.00
C CYS A 179 -17.37 9.88 1.92
N HIS A 180 -17.48 11.14 2.34
CA HIS A 180 -17.68 12.26 1.42
C HIS A 180 -16.36 12.92 1.01
N GLU A 181 -15.38 12.95 1.93
CA GLU A 181 -14.14 13.67 1.69
C GLU A 181 -13.02 13.22 2.63
N VAL A 182 -11.78 13.21 2.12
CA VAL A 182 -10.57 13.16 2.92
C VAL A 182 -9.63 14.30 2.52
N ALA A 183 -9.14 15.08 3.48
CA ALA A 183 -8.31 16.26 3.21
C ALA A 183 -7.34 16.58 4.35
N LYS A 184 -6.25 17.31 4.04
CA LYS A 184 -5.38 17.91 5.07
C LYS A 184 -6.18 18.88 5.94
N GLU A 185 -5.79 19.00 7.21
CA GLU A 185 -6.44 19.87 8.17
C GLU A 185 -5.41 20.57 9.05
N ASP A 186 -5.25 21.88 8.89
CA ASP A 186 -4.25 22.66 9.63
C ASP A 186 -4.88 23.44 10.80
N SER A 187 -6.21 23.58 10.84
CA SER A 187 -6.91 24.44 11.83
C SER A 187 -7.01 23.85 13.24
N VAL A 188 -6.64 22.57 13.41
CA VAL A 188 -6.81 21.82 14.68
C VAL A 188 -5.61 21.90 15.61
N GLY A 189 -4.60 22.72 15.29
CA GLY A 189 -3.44 22.96 16.16
C GLY A 189 -2.50 21.76 16.31
N LYS A 190 -2.58 20.78 15.39
CA LYS A 190 -1.71 19.61 15.32
C LYS A 190 -1.11 19.49 13.92
N ALA A 191 0.20 19.28 13.85
CA ALA A 191 0.88 19.00 12.59
C ALA A 191 0.47 17.64 12.03
N ASN A 192 0.61 17.48 10.71
CA ASN A 192 0.31 16.23 9.98
C ASN A 192 -1.15 15.77 10.17
N CYS A 193 -2.06 16.74 10.32
CA CYS A 193 -3.47 16.47 10.53
C CYS A 193 -4.23 16.31 9.21
N PHE A 194 -5.22 15.45 9.24
CA PHE A 194 -6.16 15.24 8.16
C PHE A 194 -7.54 14.88 8.70
N ARG A 195 -8.58 15.14 7.89
CA ARG A 195 -9.96 14.85 8.24
C ARG A 195 -10.57 13.82 7.31
N ILE A 196 -11.46 13.00 7.86
CA ILE A 196 -12.29 12.02 7.14
C ILE A 196 -13.75 12.40 7.40
N VAL A 197 -14.46 12.85 6.38
CA VAL A 197 -15.86 13.30 6.49
C VAL A 197 -16.79 12.15 6.18
N MET A 198 -17.46 11.65 7.22
CA MET A 198 -18.54 10.67 7.11
C MET A 198 -19.91 11.38 7.20
N PRO A 199 -21.03 10.74 6.83
CA PRO A 199 -22.34 11.40 6.80
C PRO A 199 -22.80 11.92 8.16
N SER A 200 -22.45 11.20 9.23
CA SER A 200 -22.83 11.55 10.60
C SER A 200 -21.73 12.27 11.39
N ARG A 201 -20.48 12.23 10.92
CA ARG A 201 -19.33 12.71 11.70
C ARG A 201 -18.08 12.96 10.86
N THR A 202 -17.40 14.06 11.16
CA THR A 202 -16.01 14.27 10.71
C THR A 202 -15.04 13.74 11.75
N PHE A 203 -14.16 12.83 11.34
CA PHE A 203 -13.04 12.34 12.13
C PHE A 203 -11.81 13.18 11.81
N TYR A 204 -11.05 13.53 12.85
CA TYR A 204 -9.79 14.25 12.73
C TYR A 204 -8.67 13.33 13.19
N CYS A 205 -7.69 13.16 12.34
CA CYS A 205 -6.57 12.25 12.52
C CYS A 205 -5.26 13.02 12.42
N PHE A 206 -4.20 12.52 13.05
CA PHE A 206 -2.85 12.99 12.79
C PHE A 206 -1.86 11.83 12.73
N ALA A 207 -0.83 12.03 11.91
CA ALA A 207 0.26 11.09 11.72
C ALA A 207 1.56 11.58 12.40
N ASN A 208 2.53 10.68 12.57
CA ASN A 208 3.81 11.02 13.18
C ASN A 208 4.71 11.82 12.22
N SER A 209 4.45 11.73 10.91
CA SER A 209 5.16 12.47 9.88
C SER A 209 4.21 13.02 8.81
N SER A 210 4.66 14.06 8.09
CA SER A 210 3.92 14.60 6.94
C SER A 210 3.76 13.56 5.84
N GLN A 211 4.78 12.71 5.65
CA GLN A 211 4.75 11.62 4.69
C GLN A 211 3.65 10.60 5.04
N GLU A 212 3.59 10.17 6.30
CA GLU A 212 2.57 9.22 6.76
C GLU A 212 1.16 9.82 6.60
N ALA A 213 0.97 11.12 6.89
CA ALA A 213 -0.31 11.79 6.64
C ALA A 213 -0.68 11.83 5.14
N GLU A 214 0.28 12.12 4.27
CA GLU A 214 0.06 12.15 2.81
C GLU A 214 -0.27 10.78 2.23
N GLU A 215 0.41 9.74 2.70
CA GLU A 215 0.12 8.34 2.35
C GLU A 215 -1.32 8.00 2.76
N TRP A 216 -1.73 8.34 3.99
CA TRP A 216 -3.12 8.14 4.45
C TRP A 216 -4.16 8.85 3.62
N ILE A 217 -3.96 10.14 3.35
CA ILE A 217 -4.89 10.92 2.53
C ILE A 217 -5.00 10.32 1.13
N THR A 218 -3.87 9.93 0.54
CA THR A 218 -3.82 9.34 -0.80
C THR A 218 -4.57 8.01 -0.84
N MET A 219 -4.32 7.11 0.12
CA MET A 219 -4.99 5.82 0.20
C MET A 219 -6.51 5.96 0.36
N LEU A 220 -6.96 6.82 1.28
CA LEU A 220 -8.38 6.99 1.53
C LEU A 220 -9.09 7.72 0.38
N LYS A 221 -8.43 8.69 -0.27
CA LYS A 221 -8.96 9.32 -1.49
C LYS A 221 -9.10 8.33 -2.65
N TRP A 222 -8.15 7.40 -2.79
CA TRP A 222 -8.25 6.37 -3.83
C TRP A 222 -9.52 5.53 -3.67
N LYS A 223 -9.90 5.20 -2.43
CA LYS A 223 -11.14 4.49 -2.11
C LYS A 223 -12.41 5.26 -2.49
N LEU A 224 -12.40 6.59 -2.33
CA LEU A 224 -13.50 7.44 -2.78
C LEU A 224 -13.67 7.42 -4.31
N VAL A 225 -12.56 7.48 -5.05
CA VAL A 225 -12.58 7.49 -6.51
C VAL A 225 -12.96 6.13 -7.09
N SER A 226 -12.57 5.03 -6.44
CA SER A 226 -12.92 3.68 -6.90
C SER A 226 -14.41 3.37 -6.76
N VAL A 227 -15.06 3.87 -5.70
CA VAL A 227 -16.52 3.72 -5.50
C VAL A 227 -17.33 4.46 -6.56
N LEU A 228 -16.82 5.59 -7.07
CA LEU A 228 -17.49 6.34 -8.15
C LEU A 228 -17.33 5.70 -9.55
N ARG A 229 -16.49 4.66 -9.68
CA ARG A 229 -16.19 3.99 -10.96
C ARG A 229 -16.82 2.59 -11.07
N SER A 230 -17.40 2.08 -10.00
CA SER A 230 -18.20 0.84 -9.94
C SER A 230 -19.68 1.16 -10.15
#